data_AF-C4JW06-F1
#
_entry.id   AF-C4JW06-F1
#
_cell.length_a   1.000
_cell.length_b   1.000
_cell.length_c   1.000
_cell.angle_alpha   90.00
_cell.angle_beta   90.00
_cell.angle_gamma   90.00
#
_symmetry.space_group_name_H-M   'P 1'
#
loop_
_entity.id
_entity.type
_entity.pdbx_description
1 polymer ?
#
loop_
_entity_poly.entity_id
_entity_poly.type
_entity_poly.pdbx_seq_one_letter_code
_entity_poly.pdbx_strand_id
1 'polypeptide(L)'
;MEVAANEAFDVYRELYYEGGVGSVYFWDLDDDGFAGVVLLKKGITPGSKNSGGWDSIHVFEATDRGRTCHYKLTSTVILHLSTGSEVLGDMDLSGNMTRQIEADMPIEGDASHVANVGRLVEDMELKMRNLLQEVYFGKAKDVVSELRSIQPLSETNRDRSAHRNMISSMMK
;
A
#
# COMPACT_ATOMS: atom_id res chain seq x y z
N MET A 1 -16.17 -20.49 5.29
CA MET A 1 -14.94 -19.68 5.36
C MET A 1 -15.14 -18.25 4.81
N GLU A 2 -15.66 -18.08 3.58
CA GLU A 2 -15.88 -16.75 2.98
C GLU A 2 -16.74 -15.79 3.84
N VAL A 3 -17.84 -16.26 4.43
CA VAL A 3 -18.69 -15.44 5.31
C VAL A 3 -17.90 -14.92 6.53
N ALA A 4 -17.15 -15.81 7.19
CA ALA A 4 -16.30 -15.44 8.32
C ALA A 4 -15.16 -14.49 7.91
N ALA A 5 -14.63 -14.64 6.68
CA ALA A 5 -13.64 -13.72 6.15
C ALA A 5 -14.23 -12.32 5.90
N ASN A 6 -15.44 -12.23 5.35
CA ASN A 6 -16.13 -10.95 5.20
C ASN A 6 -16.37 -10.27 6.54
N GLU A 7 -16.83 -11.01 7.56
CA GLU A 7 -17.01 -10.48 8.92
C GLU A 7 -15.69 -9.98 9.52
N ALA A 8 -14.61 -10.77 9.40
CA ALA A 8 -13.29 -10.38 9.91
C ALA A 8 -12.72 -9.15 9.19
N PHE A 9 -12.84 -9.10 7.86
CA PHE A 9 -12.34 -7.97 7.08
C PHE A 9 -13.22 -6.72 7.18
N ASP A 10 -14.50 -6.85 7.55
CA ASP A 10 -15.33 -5.69 7.88
C ASP A 10 -14.86 -5.03 9.19
N VAL A 11 -14.48 -5.83 10.19
CA VAL A 11 -13.83 -5.31 11.42
C VAL A 11 -12.47 -4.68 11.10
N TYR A 12 -11.64 -5.35 10.29
CA TYR A 12 -10.36 -4.79 9.83
C TYR A 12 -10.55 -3.43 9.14
N ARG A 13 -11.51 -3.35 8.22
CA ARG A 13 -11.87 -2.12 7.51
C ARG A 13 -12.25 -1.03 8.50
N GLU A 14 -13.11 -1.32 9.47
CA GLU A 14 -13.53 -0.32 10.44
C GLU A 14 -12.35 0.23 11.27
N LEU A 15 -11.46 -0.66 11.73
CA LEU A 15 -10.29 -0.29 12.53
C LEU A 15 -9.25 0.54 11.76
N TYR A 16 -9.02 0.24 10.48
CA TYR A 16 -7.95 0.87 9.70
C TYR A 16 -8.42 1.98 8.75
N TYR A 17 -9.69 1.96 8.34
CA TYR A 17 -10.26 2.87 7.35
C TYR A 17 -11.37 3.77 7.91
N GLU A 18 -11.92 3.48 9.10
CA GLU A 18 -13.01 4.25 9.73
C GLU A 18 -14.15 4.52 8.73
N GLY A 19 -14.61 3.46 8.04
CA GLY A 19 -15.61 3.51 6.97
C GLY A 19 -15.12 2.89 5.66
N GLY A 20 -15.71 3.30 4.54
CA GLY A 20 -15.46 2.67 3.22
C GLY A 20 -16.27 1.40 3.01
N VAL A 21 -15.90 0.61 2.00
CA VAL A 21 -16.57 -0.66 1.63
C VAL A 21 -15.51 -1.75 1.51
N GLY A 22 -15.81 -2.92 2.08
CA GLY A 22 -14.98 -4.11 1.98
C GLY A 22 -15.76 -5.27 1.39
N SER A 23 -15.09 -6.16 0.67
CA SER A 23 -15.70 -7.41 0.19
C SER A 23 -14.63 -8.48 0.05
N VAL A 24 -15.00 -9.72 0.36
CA VAL A 24 -14.10 -10.86 0.24
C VAL A 24 -14.79 -11.96 -0.55
N TYR A 25 -14.09 -12.50 -1.54
CA TYR A 25 -14.59 -13.57 -2.40
C TYR A 25 -13.60 -14.71 -2.47
N PHE A 26 -14.09 -15.94 -2.39
CA PHE A 26 -13.29 -17.15 -2.45
C PHE A 26 -13.67 -17.96 -3.71
N TRP A 27 -12.71 -18.72 -4.23
CA TRP A 27 -12.96 -19.70 -5.28
C TRP A 27 -12.05 -20.91 -5.09
N ASP A 28 -12.54 -22.07 -5.50
CA ASP A 28 -11.79 -23.33 -5.43
C ASP A 28 -10.72 -23.38 -6.53
N LEU A 29 -9.62 -24.06 -6.25
CA LEU A 29 -8.56 -24.37 -7.23
C LEU A 29 -8.60 -25.88 -7.55
N ASP A 30 -8.12 -26.24 -8.75
CA ASP A 30 -8.08 -27.63 -9.19
C ASP A 30 -7.06 -28.50 -8.41
N ASP A 31 -6.09 -27.88 -7.72
CA ASP A 31 -4.92 -28.53 -7.10
C ASP A 31 -5.00 -28.62 -5.54
N ASP A 32 -6.08 -29.16 -4.96
CA ASP A 32 -6.27 -29.33 -3.50
C ASP A 32 -6.04 -28.03 -2.69
N GLY A 33 -6.51 -26.91 -3.22
CA GLY A 33 -6.36 -25.59 -2.62
C GLY A 33 -7.53 -24.67 -2.92
N PHE A 34 -7.45 -23.45 -2.41
CA PHE A 34 -8.41 -22.39 -2.71
C PHE A 34 -7.69 -21.07 -2.89
N ALA A 35 -8.36 -20.12 -3.51
CA ALA A 35 -7.89 -18.77 -3.63
C ALA A 35 -9.00 -17.80 -3.24
N GLY A 36 -8.62 -16.55 -3.07
CA GLY A 36 -9.57 -15.51 -2.78
C GLY A 36 -9.01 -14.13 -3.04
N VAL A 37 -9.92 -13.17 -2.97
CA VAL A 37 -9.60 -11.76 -3.08
C VAL A 37 -10.24 -10.99 -1.93
N VAL A 38 -9.45 -10.15 -1.26
CA VAL A 38 -9.92 -9.13 -0.33
C VAL A 38 -9.85 -7.78 -1.04
N LEU A 39 -10.98 -7.10 -1.09
CA LEU A 39 -11.14 -5.79 -1.71
C LEU A 39 -11.52 -4.78 -0.64
N LEU A 40 -10.80 -3.66 -0.57
CA LEU A 40 -11.13 -2.54 0.31
C LEU A 40 -11.12 -1.25 -0.50
N LYS A 41 -12.18 -0.45 -0.37
CA LYS A 41 -12.32 0.84 -1.03
C LYS A 41 -12.70 1.92 -0.04
N LYS A 42 -11.90 2.98 0.01
CA LYS A 42 -12.19 4.19 0.78
C LYS A 42 -12.08 5.42 -0.11
N GLY A 43 -13.21 6.08 -0.30
CA GLY A 43 -13.24 7.46 -0.81
C GLY A 43 -13.20 8.45 0.33
N ILE A 44 -12.53 9.59 0.12
CA ILE A 44 -12.51 10.74 1.02
C ILE A 44 -12.77 11.98 0.17
N THR A 45 -13.77 12.78 0.54
CA THR A 45 -14.09 14.03 -0.18
C THR A 45 -14.15 15.18 0.82
N PRO A 46 -13.01 15.65 1.34
CA PRO A 46 -12.98 16.75 2.30
C PRO A 46 -13.23 18.08 1.57
N GLY A 47 -14.51 18.40 1.34
CA GLY A 47 -14.94 19.60 0.62
C GLY A 47 -15.05 19.41 -0.90
N SER A 48 -15.22 20.51 -1.65
CA SER A 48 -15.54 20.45 -3.09
C SER A 48 -14.33 20.32 -4.01
N LYS A 49 -13.13 20.72 -3.55
CA LYS A 49 -11.90 20.76 -4.37
C LYS A 49 -10.87 19.70 -4.02
N ASN A 50 -11.09 18.95 -2.94
CA ASN A 50 -10.16 17.93 -2.49
C ASN A 50 -10.87 16.58 -2.51
N SER A 51 -10.22 15.59 -3.10
CA SER A 51 -10.70 14.22 -3.10
C SER A 51 -9.54 13.25 -2.99
N GLY A 52 -9.80 12.12 -2.36
CA GLY A 52 -8.87 11.04 -2.15
C GLY A 52 -9.57 9.70 -2.36
N GLY A 53 -8.86 8.75 -2.93
CA GLY A 53 -9.30 7.38 -3.12
C GLY A 53 -8.19 6.43 -2.73
N TRP A 54 -8.54 5.44 -1.93
CA TRP A 54 -7.69 4.31 -1.62
C TRP A 54 -8.41 3.03 -2.01
N ASP A 55 -7.79 2.25 -2.89
CA ASP A 55 -8.26 0.93 -3.29
C ASP A 55 -7.19 -0.11 -2.95
N SER A 56 -7.53 -1.11 -2.14
CA SER A 56 -6.69 -2.27 -1.87
C SER A 56 -7.28 -3.51 -2.54
N ILE A 57 -6.41 -4.26 -3.23
CA ILE A 57 -6.72 -5.52 -3.89
C ILE A 57 -5.70 -6.55 -3.42
N HIS A 58 -6.14 -7.55 -2.66
CA HIS A 58 -5.30 -8.59 -2.12
C HIS A 58 -5.76 -9.94 -2.65
N VAL A 59 -5.09 -10.45 -3.68
CA VAL A 59 -5.35 -11.79 -4.22
C VAL A 59 -4.44 -12.78 -3.52
N PHE A 60 -5.00 -13.83 -2.95
CA PHE A 60 -4.23 -14.88 -2.30
C PHE A 60 -4.57 -16.25 -2.87
N GLU A 61 -3.56 -17.11 -2.92
CA GLU A 61 -3.66 -18.54 -3.21
C GLU A 61 -3.22 -19.30 -1.95
N ALA A 62 -3.95 -20.34 -1.58
CA ALA A 62 -3.71 -21.19 -0.42
C ALA A 62 -3.67 -22.65 -0.88
N THR A 63 -2.48 -23.26 -0.78
CA THR A 63 -2.26 -24.67 -1.14
C THR A 63 -2.05 -25.48 0.13
N ASP A 64 -2.86 -26.50 0.36
CA ASP A 64 -2.72 -27.34 1.55
C ASP A 64 -1.47 -28.23 1.45
N ARG A 65 -0.76 -28.37 2.57
CA ARG A 65 0.40 -29.24 2.77
C ARG A 65 0.25 -30.04 4.07
N GLY A 66 -0.97 -30.45 4.39
CA GLY A 66 -1.31 -31.33 5.50
C GLY A 66 -1.54 -30.58 6.82
N ARG A 67 -0.47 -30.26 7.56
CA ARG A 67 -0.56 -29.49 8.83
C ARG A 67 -0.20 -28.02 8.67
N THR A 68 0.23 -27.65 7.48
CA THR A 68 0.64 -26.31 7.09
C THR A 68 0.00 -26.00 5.75
N CYS A 69 -0.25 -24.74 5.48
CA CYS A 69 -0.71 -24.27 4.19
C CYS A 69 0.30 -23.27 3.64
N HIS A 70 0.61 -23.40 2.35
CA HIS A 70 1.44 -22.47 1.61
C HIS A 70 0.55 -21.36 1.06
N TYR A 71 0.80 -20.12 1.50
CA TYR A 71 0.07 -18.95 1.06
C TYR A 71 0.94 -18.13 0.12
N LYS A 72 0.35 -17.69 -0.99
CA LYS A 72 0.93 -16.71 -1.89
C LYS A 72 -0.01 -15.53 -1.98
N LEU A 73 0.43 -14.36 -1.53
CA LEU A 73 -0.36 -13.13 -1.50
C LEU A 73 0.23 -12.12 -2.48
N THR A 74 -0.55 -11.73 -3.47
CA THR A 74 -0.28 -10.61 -4.37
C THR A 74 -1.20 -9.45 -4.01
N SER A 75 -0.60 -8.36 -3.54
CA SER A 75 -1.32 -7.17 -3.09
C SER A 75 -1.03 -5.99 -4.00
N THR A 76 -2.08 -5.27 -4.37
CA THR A 76 -2.01 -4.01 -5.11
C THR A 76 -2.77 -2.94 -4.34
N VAL A 77 -2.12 -1.80 -4.10
CA VAL A 77 -2.77 -0.60 -3.58
C VAL A 77 -2.77 0.45 -4.67
N ILE A 78 -3.91 1.09 -4.88
CA ILE A 78 -4.09 2.22 -5.78
C ILE A 78 -4.47 3.43 -4.93
N LEU A 79 -3.71 4.50 -5.11
CA LEU A 79 -3.94 5.79 -4.46
C LEU A 79 -4.27 6.81 -5.54
N HIS A 80 -5.33 7.57 -5.31
CA HIS A 80 -5.69 8.75 -6.11
C HIS A 80 -5.87 9.91 -5.15
N LEU A 81 -5.16 11.01 -5.38
CA LEU A 81 -5.28 12.24 -4.59
C LEU A 81 -5.42 13.42 -5.54
N SER A 82 -6.51 14.16 -5.40
CA SER A 82 -6.72 15.41 -6.11
C SER A 82 -6.90 16.53 -5.10
N THR A 83 -6.13 17.60 -5.24
CA THR A 83 -6.17 18.77 -4.37
C THR A 83 -6.19 20.03 -5.21
N GLY A 84 -7.12 20.94 -4.90
CA GLY A 84 -7.29 22.21 -5.59
C GLY A 84 -7.24 23.37 -4.61
N SER A 85 -6.37 24.36 -4.85
CA SER A 85 -6.36 25.61 -4.09
C SER A 85 -6.06 26.80 -4.98
N GLU A 86 -6.44 28.01 -4.57
CA GLU A 86 -6.17 29.23 -5.35
C GLU A 86 -4.67 29.50 -5.54
N VAL A 87 -3.83 29.05 -4.60
CA VAL A 87 -2.38 29.28 -4.62
C VAL A 87 -1.65 28.20 -5.43
N LEU A 88 -2.04 26.94 -5.27
CA LEU A 88 -1.38 25.80 -5.94
C LEU A 88 -1.96 25.49 -7.33
N GLY A 89 -3.16 25.99 -7.64
CA GLY A 89 -3.95 25.47 -8.74
C GLY A 89 -4.48 24.07 -8.43
N ASP A 90 -4.74 23.29 -9.48
CA ASP A 90 -5.18 21.90 -9.38
C ASP A 90 -3.98 20.96 -9.48
N MET A 91 -3.88 20.03 -8.53
CA MET A 91 -2.84 19.00 -8.47
C MET A 91 -3.50 17.63 -8.35
N ASP A 92 -3.11 16.72 -9.24
CA ASP A 92 -3.49 15.31 -9.19
C ASP A 92 -2.23 14.47 -8.97
N LEU A 93 -2.31 13.58 -7.97
CA LEU A 93 -1.27 12.65 -7.60
C LEU A 93 -1.89 11.26 -7.49
N SER A 94 -1.63 10.43 -8.49
CA SER A 94 -2.26 9.13 -8.63
C SER A 94 -1.25 8.03 -8.96
N GLY A 95 -1.51 6.81 -8.52
CA GLY A 95 -0.93 5.61 -9.08
C GLY A 95 -1.05 4.40 -8.16
N ASN A 96 -0.21 3.40 -8.38
CA ASN A 96 -0.34 2.10 -7.74
C ASN A 96 1.00 1.50 -7.31
N MET A 97 0.93 0.55 -6.40
CA MET A 97 2.04 -0.30 -5.99
C MET A 97 1.57 -1.74 -5.87
N THR A 98 2.29 -2.66 -6.50
CA THR A 98 2.05 -4.11 -6.41
C THR A 98 3.22 -4.82 -5.75
N ARG A 99 2.93 -5.75 -4.83
CA ARG A 99 3.90 -6.59 -4.12
C ARG A 99 3.38 -8.01 -4.00
N GLN A 100 4.29 -8.97 -3.98
CA GLN A 100 3.99 -10.39 -3.75
C GLN A 100 4.83 -10.91 -2.59
N ILE A 101 4.22 -11.72 -1.73
CA ILE A 101 4.89 -12.51 -0.69
C ILE A 101 4.36 -13.93 -0.69
N GLU A 102 5.18 -14.83 -0.16
CA GLU A 102 4.83 -16.23 0.07
C GLU A 102 5.19 -16.61 1.51
N ALA A 103 4.38 -17.45 2.13
CA ALA A 103 4.60 -17.92 3.49
C ALA A 103 3.95 -19.30 3.72
N ASP A 104 4.68 -20.22 4.34
CA ASP A 104 4.09 -21.44 4.90
C ASP A 104 3.65 -21.18 6.34
N MET A 105 2.36 -21.39 6.65
CA MET A 105 1.81 -21.15 7.98
C MET A 105 1.05 -22.38 8.50
N PRO A 106 1.11 -22.68 9.82
CA PRO A 106 0.37 -23.80 10.39
C PRO A 106 -1.15 -23.57 10.29
N ILE A 107 -1.90 -24.68 10.17
CA ILE A 107 -3.36 -24.67 10.10
C ILE A 107 -3.95 -25.58 11.18
N GLU A 108 -4.91 -25.04 11.93
CA GLU A 108 -5.75 -25.75 12.90
C GLU A 108 -7.22 -25.54 12.52
N GLY A 109 -7.60 -26.03 11.34
CA GLY A 109 -8.94 -25.90 10.75
C GLY A 109 -9.20 -24.56 10.04
N ASP A 110 -10.40 -24.40 9.48
CA ASP A 110 -10.80 -23.29 8.60
C ASP A 110 -10.57 -21.89 9.18
N ALA A 111 -10.77 -21.72 10.48
CA ALA A 111 -10.58 -20.43 11.15
C ALA A 111 -9.12 -19.95 11.07
N SER A 112 -8.16 -20.89 11.01
CA SER A 112 -6.74 -20.57 10.88
C SER A 112 -6.42 -19.94 9.53
N HIS A 113 -7.10 -20.34 8.46
CA HIS A 113 -6.90 -19.75 7.14
C HIS A 113 -7.29 -18.27 7.11
N VAL A 114 -8.45 -17.92 7.69
CA VAL A 114 -8.90 -16.52 7.77
C VAL A 114 -7.90 -15.68 8.58
N ALA A 115 -7.44 -16.19 9.72
CA ALA A 115 -6.44 -15.49 10.55
C ALA A 115 -5.07 -15.37 9.88
N ASN A 116 -4.63 -16.39 9.14
CA ASN A 116 -3.37 -16.37 8.39
C ASN A 116 -3.42 -15.35 7.26
N VAL A 117 -4.49 -15.37 6.44
CA VAL A 117 -4.69 -14.38 5.37
C VAL A 117 -4.79 -12.97 5.94
N GLY A 118 -5.54 -12.78 7.04
CA GLY A 118 -5.63 -11.48 7.72
C GLY A 118 -4.27 -10.91 8.12
N ARG A 119 -3.41 -11.73 8.75
CA ARG A 119 -2.03 -11.33 9.10
C ARG A 119 -1.19 -10.96 7.89
N LEU A 120 -1.25 -11.76 6.82
CA LEU A 120 -0.50 -11.48 5.60
C LEU A 120 -0.94 -10.17 4.94
N VAL A 121 -2.26 -9.92 4.90
CA VAL A 121 -2.83 -8.67 4.38
C VAL A 121 -2.40 -7.48 5.23
N GLU A 122 -2.55 -7.56 6.55
CA GLU A 122 -2.19 -6.49 7.48
C GLU A 122 -0.71 -6.08 7.36
N ASP A 123 0.20 -7.05 7.41
CA ASP A 123 1.64 -6.81 7.27
C ASP A 123 2.00 -6.19 5.91
N MET A 124 1.36 -6.70 4.84
CA MET A 124 1.62 -6.24 3.48
C MET A 124 1.10 -4.82 3.27
N GLU A 125 -0.11 -4.53 3.74
CA GLU A 125 -0.73 -3.21 3.60
C GLU A 125 0.04 -2.15 4.40
N LEU A 126 0.50 -2.47 5.62
CA LEU A 126 1.34 -1.58 6.42
C LEU A 126 2.67 -1.24 5.70
N LYS A 127 3.35 -2.25 5.14
CA LYS A 127 4.59 -2.06 4.38
C LYS A 127 4.36 -1.19 3.14
N MET A 128 3.32 -1.47 2.37
CA MET A 128 3.00 -0.71 1.16
C MET A 128 2.60 0.73 1.49
N ARG A 129 1.83 0.96 2.57
CA ARG A 129 1.47 2.31 3.02
C ARG A 129 2.69 3.17 3.32
N ASN A 130 3.67 2.61 4.04
CA ASN A 130 4.92 3.31 4.34
C ASN A 130 5.72 3.64 3.07
N LEU A 131 5.82 2.71 2.13
CA LEU A 131 6.52 2.92 0.86
C LEU A 131 5.81 3.94 -0.04
N LEU A 132 4.48 3.92 -0.08
CA LEU A 132 3.70 4.90 -0.82
C LEU A 132 3.95 6.30 -0.29
N GLN A 133 4.00 6.50 1.02
CA GLN A 133 4.31 7.80 1.62
C GLN A 133 5.67 8.34 1.17
N GLU A 134 6.71 7.49 1.19
CA GLU A 134 8.07 7.88 0.77
C GLU A 134 8.15 8.19 -0.74
N VAL A 135 7.57 7.32 -1.57
CA VAL A 135 7.70 7.44 -3.03
C VAL A 135 6.82 8.55 -3.60
N TYR A 136 5.55 8.64 -3.18
CA TYR A 136 4.59 9.58 -3.78
C TYR A 136 4.87 11.03 -3.39
N PHE A 137 5.16 11.29 -2.11
CA PHE A 137 5.39 12.66 -1.65
C PHE A 137 6.87 13.05 -1.70
N GLY A 138 7.78 12.09 -1.51
CA GLY A 138 9.22 12.36 -1.57
C GLY A 138 9.69 12.60 -3.00
N LYS A 139 9.59 11.58 -3.87
CA LYS A 139 10.17 11.67 -5.22
C LYS A 139 9.50 12.72 -6.11
N ALA A 140 8.17 12.86 -6.05
CA ALA A 140 7.47 13.86 -6.84
C ALA A 140 7.91 15.28 -6.44
N LYS A 141 8.05 15.53 -5.13
CA LYS A 141 8.55 16.80 -4.61
C LYS A 141 9.98 17.07 -5.06
N ASP A 142 10.85 16.07 -5.01
CA ASP A 142 12.26 16.21 -5.43
C ASP A 142 12.35 16.56 -6.91
N VAL A 143 11.63 15.85 -7.79
CA VAL A 143 11.61 16.12 -9.24
C VAL A 143 11.09 17.53 -9.54
N VAL A 144 9.98 17.95 -8.91
CA VAL A 144 9.44 19.31 -9.10
C VAL A 144 10.44 20.37 -8.61
N SER A 145 11.12 20.11 -7.50
CA SER A 145 12.12 21.02 -6.93
C SER A 145 13.38 21.13 -7.80
N GLU A 146 13.77 20.06 -8.48
CA GLU A 146 14.87 20.06 -9.46
C GLU A 146 14.51 20.84 -10.73
N LEU A 147 13.27 20.75 -11.21
CA LEU A 147 12.82 21.49 -12.39
C LEU A 147 12.71 22.99 -12.14
N ARG A 148 12.35 23.39 -10.92
CA ARG A 148 12.21 24.80 -10.53
C ARG A 148 12.64 25.01 -9.09
N SER A 149 13.88 25.43 -8.89
CA SER A 149 14.38 25.81 -7.58
C SER A 149 13.97 27.25 -7.23
N ILE A 150 13.55 27.46 -5.97
CA ILE A 150 13.29 28.81 -5.43
C ILE A 150 14.63 29.51 -5.14
N GLN A 151 15.64 28.75 -4.68
CA GLN A 151 16.99 29.25 -4.52
C GLN A 151 17.71 29.33 -5.87
N PRO A 152 18.59 30.34 -6.08
CA PRO A 152 19.44 30.41 -7.25
C PRO A 152 20.27 29.13 -7.39
N LEU A 153 20.28 28.55 -8.59
CA LEU A 153 21.04 27.33 -8.89
C LEU A 153 22.52 27.42 -8.47
N SER A 154 23.09 28.62 -8.52
CA SER A 154 24.47 28.90 -8.08
C SER A 154 24.70 28.64 -6.60
N GLU A 155 23.74 28.97 -5.74
CA GLU A 155 23.83 28.76 -4.29
C GLU A 155 23.64 27.28 -3.97
N THR A 156 22.63 26.63 -4.58
CA THR A 156 22.39 25.19 -4.41
C THR A 156 23.59 24.35 -4.86
N ASN A 157 24.23 24.71 -5.97
CA ASN A 157 25.45 24.05 -6.44
C ASN A 157 26.63 24.27 -5.49
N ARG A 158 26.75 25.46 -4.89
CA ARG A 158 27.80 25.78 -3.93
C ARG A 158 27.65 24.95 -2.66
N ASP A 159 26.43 24.85 -2.13
CA ASP A 159 26.13 24.05 -0.95
C ASP A 159 26.37 22.55 -1.20
N ARG A 160 25.93 22.02 -2.35
CA ARG A 160 26.20 20.63 -2.74
C ARG A 160 27.69 20.33 -2.85
N SER A 161 28.47 21.28 -3.39
CA SER A 161 29.94 21.16 -3.48
C SER A 161 30.60 21.19 -2.10
N ALA A 162 30.16 22.08 -1.20
CA ALA A 162 30.65 22.16 0.17
C ALA A 162 30.34 20.87 0.95
N HIS A 163 29.13 20.33 0.77
CA HIS A 163 28.72 19.09 1.40
C HIS A 163 29.56 17.89 0.92
N ARG A 164 29.82 17.80 -0.40
CA ARG A 164 30.68 16.77 -0.99
C ARG A 164 32.12 16.87 -0.48
N ASN A 165 32.64 18.08 -0.35
CA ASN A 165 33.99 18.32 0.16
C ASN A 165 34.13 17.93 1.65
N MET A 166 33.11 18.19 2.49
CA MET A 166 33.12 17.73 3.88
C MET A 166 33.07 16.20 3.99
N ILE A 167 32.21 15.54 3.21
CA ILE A 167 32.16 14.05 3.21
C ILE A 167 33.52 13.48 2.78
N SER A 168 34.12 14.05 1.74
CA SER A 168 35.45 13.63 1.29
C SER A 168 36.56 13.90 2.30
N SER A 169 36.45 14.92 3.16
CA SER A 169 37.44 15.19 4.21
C SER A 169 37.27 14.29 5.43
N MET A 170 36.06 13.79 5.69
CA MET A 170 35.79 12.84 6.78
C MET A 170 36.17 11.39 6.42
N MET A 171 36.34 11.09 5.13
CA MET A 171 36.79 9.78 4.62
C MET A 171 38.33 9.67 4.47
N LYS A 172 39.07 10.72 4.81
CA LYS A 172 40.55 10.70 4.94
C LYS A 172 40.94 10.57 6.39
#